data_AF-A0A0F6W034-F1
#
_entry.id   AF-A0A0F6W034-F1
#
_cell.length_a   1.000
_cell.length_b   1.000
_cell.length_c   1.000
_cell.angle_alpha   90.00
_cell.angle_beta   90.00
_cell.angle_gamma   90.00
#
_symmetry.space_group_name_H-M   'P 1'
#
loop_
_entity.id
_entity.type
_entity.pdbx_description
1 polymer ?
#
loop_
_entity_poly.entity_id
_entity_poly.type
_entity_poly.pdbx_seq_one_letter_code
_entity_poly.pdbx_strand_id
1 'polypeptide(L)' 'MKRRTLARRIAARRRLVEMAFDYAPFFDRARLERVLRERAPGLVLLVGEREMRAVLELASRPLRGGLLGRAANG' A
#
# COMPACT_ATOMS: atom_id res chain seq x y z
N MET A 1 -3.28 24.46 16.28
CA MET A 1 -2.91 23.02 16.40
C MET A 1 -3.27 22.12 15.19
N LYS A 2 -3.82 22.60 14.06
CA LYS A 2 -4.26 21.74 12.93
C LYS A 2 -3.16 21.27 11.95
N ARG A 3 -2.03 21.98 11.82
CA ARG A 3 -0.95 21.59 10.88
C ARG A 3 -0.17 20.33 11.33
N ARG A 4 0.03 20.16 12.65
CA ARG A 4 0.74 19.00 13.22
C ARG A 4 0.00 17.68 12.98
N THR A 5 -1.33 17.68 12.91
CA THR A 5 -2.13 16.47 12.65
C THR A 5 -2.15 16.08 11.18
N LEU A 6 -2.20 17.05 10.25
CA LEU A 6 -2.13 16.77 8.82
C LEU A 6 -0.76 16.22 8.40
N ALA A 7 0.33 16.85 8.86
CA ALA A 7 1.68 16.37 8.58
C ALA A 7 1.89 14.93 9.07
N ARG A 8 1.38 14.62 10.28
CA ARG A 8 1.42 13.26 10.85
C ARG A 8 0.63 12.26 10.02
N ARG A 9 -0.54 12.64 9.48
CA ARG A 9 -1.33 11.80 8.57
C ARG A 9 -0.62 11.52 7.25
N ILE A 10 0.00 12.53 6.66
CA ILE A 10 0.75 12.38 5.41
C ILE A 10 1.95 11.44 5.62
N ALA A 11 2.71 11.64 6.70
CA ALA A 11 3.83 10.77 7.04
C ALA A 11 3.39 9.32 7.26
N ALA A 12 2.30 9.11 8.00
CA ALA A 12 1.75 7.78 8.22
C ALA A 12 1.28 7.11 6.92
N ARG A 13 0.65 7.87 6.01
CA ARG A 13 0.25 7.37 4.69
C ARG A 13 1.46 6.91 3.88
N ARG A 14 2.52 7.73 3.80
CA ARG A 14 3.74 7.39 3.06
C ARG A 14 4.36 6.10 3.57
N ARG A 15 4.50 6.00 4.90
CA ARG A 15 5.04 4.81 5.57
C ARG A 15 4.20 3.55 5.30
N LEU A 16 2.88 3.68 5.30
CA LEU A 16 1.97 2.57 5.02
C LEU A 16 2.06 2.12 3.55
N VAL A 17 2.22 3.07 2.62
CA VAL A 17 2.44 2.78 1.19
C VAL A 17 3.76 2.03 1.00
N GLU A 18 4.87 2.52 1.56
CA GLU A 18 6.18 1.86 1.49
C GLU A 18 6.09 0.41 1.96
N MET A 19 5.54 0.19 3.17
CA MET A 19 5.32 -1.16 3.69
C MET A 19 4.48 -2.03 2.76
N ALA A 20 3.38 -1.48 2.21
CA ALA A 20 2.51 -2.25 1.32
C ALA A 20 3.26 -2.74 0.06
N PHE A 21 4.12 -1.90 -0.52
CA PHE A 21 4.94 -2.27 -1.66
C PHE A 21 6.07 -3.24 -1.31
N ASP A 22 6.67 -3.12 -0.13
CA ASP A 22 7.69 -4.08 0.33
C ASP A 22 7.10 -5.48 0.52
N TYR A 23 5.85 -5.56 0.98
CA TYR A 23 5.18 -6.83 1.27
C TYR A 23 4.39 -7.42 0.08
N ALA A 24 3.96 -6.59 -0.88
CA ALA A 24 3.15 -7.03 -2.02
C ALA A 24 3.75 -8.17 -2.86
N PRO A 25 5.09 -8.27 -3.10
CA PRO A 25 5.67 -9.39 -3.83
C PRO A 25 5.49 -10.75 -3.14
N PHE A 26 5.27 -10.76 -1.82
CA PHE A 26 5.24 -11.98 -1.01
C PHE A 26 3.83 -12.44 -0.66
N PHE A 27 2.83 -11.57 -0.80
CA PHE A 27 1.49 -11.80 -0.31
C PHE A 27 0.44 -11.38 -1.33
N ASP A 28 -0.60 -12.20 -1.45
CA ASP A 28 -1.83 -11.80 -2.10
C ASP A 28 -2.51 -10.66 -1.33
N ARG A 29 -3.48 -9.99 -1.97
CA ARG A 29 -4.18 -8.83 -1.40
C ARG A 29 -4.74 -9.07 0.00
N ALA A 30 -5.35 -10.23 0.24
CA ALA A 30 -6.00 -10.52 1.52
C ALA A 30 -4.97 -10.74 2.63
N ARG A 31 -3.88 -11.45 2.32
CA ARG A 31 -2.78 -11.65 3.25
C ARG A 31 -1.99 -10.35 3.50
N LEU A 32 -1.81 -9.51 2.48
CA LEU A 32 -1.20 -8.18 2.60
C LEU A 32 -2.01 -7.27 3.54
N GLU A 33 -3.34 -7.27 3.40
CA GLU A 33 -4.22 -6.51 4.31
C GLU A 33 -4.01 -6.93 5.77
N ARG A 34 -3.99 -8.25 6.02
CA ARG A 34 -3.77 -8.79 7.37
C ARG A 34 -2.40 -8.38 7.92
N VAL A 35 -1.34 -8.52 7.12
CA VAL A 35 0.03 -8.15 7.51
C VAL A 35 0.11 -6.68 7.89
N LEU A 36 -0.47 -5.77 7.09
CA LEU A 36 -0.44 -4.34 7.38
C LEU A 36 -1.21 -3.98 8.65
N ARG A 37 -2.36 -4.63 8.90
CA ARG A 37 -3.13 -4.44 10.15
C ARG A 37 -2.40 -4.95 11.38
N GLU A 38 -1.73 -6.09 11.28
CA GLU A 38 -0.99 -6.70 12.39
C GLU A 38 0.34 -5.97 12.68
N ARG A 39 1.07 -5.56 11.64
CA ARG A 39 2.40 -4.94 11.77
C ARG A 39 2.35 -3.44 12.03
N ALA A 40 1.32 -2.75 11.54
CA ALA A 40 1.21 -1.30 11.68
C ALA A 40 -0.22 -0.83 12.06
N PRO A 41 -0.81 -1.34 13.16
CA PRO A 41 -2.16 -0.98 13.57
C PRO A 41 -2.31 0.52 13.82
N GLY A 42 -1.29 1.15 14.40
CA GLY A 42 -1.28 2.60 14.66
C GLY A 42 -1.23 3.45 13.38
N LEU A 43 -0.60 2.97 12.31
CA LEU A 43 -0.64 3.65 11.01
C LEU A 43 -2.03 3.53 10.41
N VAL A 44 -2.57 2.31 10.33
CA VAL A 44 -3.92 2.04 9.78
C VAL A 44 -4.98 2.89 10.46
N LEU A 45 -4.95 2.97 11.80
CA LEU A 45 -5.87 3.81 12.56
C LEU A 45 -5.75 5.31 12.19
N LEU A 46 -4.52 5.78 11.96
CA LEU A 46 -4.24 7.18 11.74
C LEU A 46 -4.63 7.64 10.32
N VAL A 47 -4.43 6.79 9.31
CA VAL A 47 -4.86 7.05 7.91
C VAL A 47 -6.32 6.71 7.66
N GLY A 48 -6.86 5.69 8.31
CA GLY A 48 -8.23 5.22 8.19
C GLY A 48 -8.45 4.17 7.09
N GLU A 49 -9.58 3.49 7.19
CA GLU A 49 -9.94 2.32 6.37
C GLU A 49 -10.02 2.61 4.86
N ARG A 50 -10.53 3.79 4.47
CA ARG A 50 -10.64 4.18 3.07
C ARG A 50 -9.27 4.31 2.40
N GLU A 51 -8.33 4.95 3.08
CA GLU A 51 -6.96 5.12 2.56
C GLU A 51 -6.22 3.77 2.58
N MET A 52 -6.41 2.96 3.62
CA MET A 52 -5.86 1.59 3.69
C MET A 52 -6.29 0.74 2.48
N ARG A 53 -7.57 0.76 2.10
CA ARG A 53 -8.07 0.06 0.90
C ARG A 53 -7.43 0.59 -0.38
N ALA A 54 -7.26 1.92 -0.50
CA ALA A 54 -6.59 2.51 -1.66
C ALA A 54 -5.11 2.13 -1.75
N VAL A 55 -4.40 2.03 -0.62
CA VAL A 55 -3.01 1.54 -0.57
C VAL A 55 -2.93 0.09 -1.02
N LEU A 56 -3.83 -0.77 -0.53
CA LEU A 56 -3.89 -2.17 -0.95
C LEU A 56 -4.17 -2.32 -2.44
N GLU A 57 -5.10 -1.54 -2.99
CA GLU A 57 -5.38 -1.53 -4.43
C GLU A 57 -4.19 -1.05 -5.25
N LEU A 58 -3.46 -0.05 -4.76
CA LEU A 58 -2.26 0.46 -5.42
C LEU A 58 -1.13 -0.58 -5.42
N ALA A 59 -0.88 -1.25 -4.28
CA ALA A 59 0.19 -2.22 -4.12
C ALA A 59 -0.12 -3.58 -4.77
N SER A 60 -1.40 -3.97 -4.83
CA SER A 60 -1.84 -5.24 -5.42
C SER A 60 -2.15 -5.13 -6.92
N ARG A 61 -2.06 -3.92 -7.50
CA ARG A 61 -2.27 -3.73 -8.92
C ARG A 61 -1.09 -4.34 -9.68
N PRO A 62 -1.31 -5.26 -10.64
CA PRO A 62 -0.23 -5.66 -11.53
C PRO A 62 0.30 -4.39 -12.20
N LEU A 63 1.62 -4.23 -12.20
CA LEU A 63 2.32 -3.15 -12.90
C LEU A 63 1.97 -3.26 -14.39
N ARG A 64 0.82 -2.73 -14.82
CA ARG A 64 0.48 -2.53 -16.22
C ARG A 64 1.40 -1.44 -16.75
N GLY A 65 2.64 -1.80 -17.05
CA GLY A 65 3.66 -0.82 -17.46
C GLY A 65 5.09 -1.30 -17.64
N GLY A 66 5.41 -2.60 -17.65
CA GLY A 66 6.78 -3.01 -17.99
C GLY A 66 6.96 -4.51 -18.16
N LEU A 67 7.45 -4.91 -19.34
CA LEU A 67 8.12 -6.18 -19.65
C LEU A 67 7.33 -7.45 -20.05
N LEU A 68 6.13 -7.36 -20.66
CA LEU A 68 5.57 -8.48 -21.42
C LEU A 68 4.83 -8.04 -22.70
N GLY A 69 5.49 -7.21 -23.52
CA GLY A 69 4.97 -6.75 -24.82
C GLY A 69 5.90 -7.02 -26.01
N ARG A 70 6.95 -7.83 -25.85
CA ARG A 70 7.94 -8.08 -26.92
C ARG A 70 8.47 -9.51 -26.93
N ALA A 71 7.59 -10.50 -27.08
CA ALA A 71 7.96 -11.85 -27.51
C ALA A 71 6.70 -12.67 -27.82
N ALA A 72 5.95 -12.30 -28.85
CA ALA A 72 4.91 -13.16 -29.43
C ALA A 72 4.60 -12.69 -30.86
N ASN A 73 5.61 -12.68 -31.72
CA ASN A 73 5.47 -12.72 -33.17
C ASN A 73 6.68 -13.52 -33.67
N GLY A 74 6.53 -14.83 -33.62
CA GLY A 74 7.37 -15.83 -34.26
C GLY A 74 6.43 -16.86 -34.87
#